data_AF-A0A2E5E1H3-F1
#
_entry.id   AF-A0A2E5E1H3-F1
#
_cell.length_a   1.000
_cell.length_b   1.000
_cell.length_c   1.000
_cell.angle_alpha   90.00
_cell.angle_beta   90.00
_cell.angle_gamma   90.00
#
_symmetry.space_group_name_H-M   'P 1'
#
loop_
_entity.id
_entity.type
_entity.pdbx_description
1 polymer ?
#
loop_
_entity_poly.entity_id
_entity_poly.type
_entity_poly.pdbx_seq_one_letter_code
_entity_poly.pdbx_strand_id
1 'polypeptide(L)'
;MTDFNLSSSGKATRGFSLIELLMSIMILAIGLLSVAALFPAGIVQQQRAKDDVDGPAVAKAAMDMIRSRLSQEDFGAWTDFYTEDQVDNLIGNGISNEEAAYYLRDTDWPWQRPALVDSSTAPASLRGTVDVFNRLGYEGVCDMITDRDFDPQFFRYFQSRYFTGDGAPLPLGIPFSVDREWPETPPVRADDIAGLAPPRVLFGQAERRWPPEDGSGRAAQYYWDFMLRRHGGRVYVAVFVYRAIKSGGGAATWAVEPIDQQHAVPFLKPLDLGERWAAGHGDGIGVGGEVMPLPGTTGDFDPTDTEQSWQYPAQYIVDNIGQVHRVTRGRVRPNQVFPDGQGVRLDSEIPAIRVDGRLFFEPGMSTVEIIPQTMSEVLPYQDTLSQWFETPGVLSGGFLVESQDSIVAENIDLIDRLWFIPRTVNINGQEWELIPAFVQVEQL
;
A
#
# COMPACT_ATOMS: atom_id res chain seq x y z
N MET A 1 1.70 -49.43 -89.14
CA MET A 1 2.88 -48.68 -88.71
C MET A 1 2.40 -47.27 -88.46
N THR A 2 2.14 -46.94 -87.19
CA THR A 2 1.39 -45.75 -86.75
C THR A 2 2.38 -44.77 -86.14
N ASP A 3 2.57 -43.63 -86.80
CA ASP A 3 3.43 -42.53 -86.37
C ASP A 3 2.74 -41.73 -85.24
N PHE A 4 3.30 -41.83 -84.04
CA PHE A 4 2.91 -41.06 -82.86
C PHE A 4 3.64 -39.70 -82.90
N ASN A 5 2.93 -38.67 -83.34
CA ASN A 5 3.43 -37.29 -83.38
C ASN A 5 3.34 -36.66 -81.98
N LEU A 6 4.42 -36.74 -81.21
CA LEU A 6 4.57 -36.03 -79.93
C LEU A 6 4.91 -34.55 -80.19
N SER A 7 3.87 -33.74 -80.34
CA SER A 7 3.95 -32.29 -80.27
C SER A 7 4.35 -31.86 -78.86
N SER A 8 5.65 -31.66 -78.62
CA SER A 8 6.15 -31.03 -77.40
C SER A 8 5.86 -29.53 -77.47
N SER A 9 4.64 -29.14 -77.07
CA SER A 9 4.32 -27.74 -76.79
C SER A 9 5.20 -27.27 -75.63
N GLY A 10 6.27 -26.54 -75.95
CA GLY A 10 7.11 -25.89 -74.97
C GLY A 10 6.27 -24.88 -74.18
N LYS A 11 5.80 -25.29 -73.00
CA LYS A 11 5.20 -24.38 -72.03
C LYS A 11 6.27 -23.34 -71.68
N ALA A 12 6.12 -22.13 -72.22
CA ALA A 12 6.88 -20.98 -71.78
C ALA A 12 6.63 -20.80 -70.27
N THR A 13 7.58 -21.25 -69.47
CA THR A 13 7.62 -20.99 -68.03
C THR A 13 7.79 -19.49 -67.86
N ARG A 14 6.67 -18.78 -67.67
CA ARG A 14 6.69 -17.38 -67.27
C ARG A 14 7.39 -17.32 -65.91
N GLY A 15 8.64 -16.83 -65.91
CA GLY A 15 9.33 -16.52 -64.66
C GLY A 15 8.59 -15.41 -63.92
N PHE A 16 8.57 -15.48 -62.59
CA PHE A 16 8.04 -14.41 -61.75
C PHE A 16 8.73 -13.09 -62.10
N SER A 17 7.94 -12.04 -62.25
CA SER A 17 8.50 -10.70 -62.45
C SER A 17 9.25 -10.27 -61.20
N LEU A 18 10.37 -9.57 -61.36
CA LEU A 18 11.11 -8.95 -60.26
C LEU A 18 10.18 -8.12 -59.34
N ILE A 19 9.15 -7.50 -59.92
CA ILE A 19 8.17 -6.69 -59.17
C ILE A 19 7.24 -7.56 -58.30
N GLU A 20 6.86 -8.75 -58.75
CA GLU A 20 6.04 -9.69 -57.96
C GLU A 20 6.83 -10.22 -56.77
N LEU A 21 8.12 -10.52 -56.98
CA LEU A 21 9.01 -10.96 -55.91
C LEU A 21 9.20 -9.84 -54.87
N LEU A 22 9.46 -8.61 -55.31
CA LEU A 22 9.59 -7.45 -54.43
C LEU A 22 8.31 -7.17 -53.64
N MET A 23 7.14 -7.22 -54.31
CA MET A 23 5.85 -7.04 -53.64
C MET A 23 5.59 -8.14 -52.61
N SER A 24 5.93 -9.39 -52.94
CA SER A 24 5.76 -10.53 -52.02
C SER A 24 6.64 -10.40 -50.77
N ILE A 25 7.91 -10.01 -50.95
CA ILE A 25 8.83 -9.79 -49.82
C ILE A 25 8.36 -8.61 -48.96
N MET A 26 7.85 -7.54 -49.56
CA MET A 26 7.34 -6.38 -48.83
C MET A 26 6.12 -6.75 -47.96
N ILE A 27 5.15 -7.48 -48.52
CA ILE A 27 3.97 -7.94 -47.78
C ILE A 27 4.39 -8.89 -46.64
N LEU A 28 5.33 -9.80 -46.90
CA LEU A 28 5.88 -10.69 -45.88
C LEU A 28 6.57 -9.92 -44.75
N ALA A 29 7.38 -8.92 -45.08
CA ALA A 29 8.07 -8.09 -44.09
C ALA A 29 7.07 -7.31 -43.21
N ILE A 30 6.04 -6.72 -43.81
CA ILE A 30 4.97 -6.02 -43.07
C ILE A 30 4.21 -7.00 -42.16
N GLY A 31 3.91 -8.21 -42.66
CA GLY A 31 3.28 -9.26 -41.86
C GLY A 31 4.12 -9.67 -40.65
N LEU A 32 5.42 -9.91 -40.83
CA LEU A 32 6.33 -10.28 -39.75
C LEU A 32 6.51 -9.15 -38.73
N LEU A 33 6.61 -7.89 -39.17
CA LEU A 33 6.69 -6.73 -38.28
C LEU A 33 5.41 -6.57 -37.46
N SER A 34 4.24 -6.83 -38.06
CA SER A 34 2.95 -6.75 -37.37
C SER A 34 2.84 -7.80 -36.26
N VAL A 35 3.30 -9.03 -36.51
CA VAL A 35 3.34 -10.08 -35.47
C VAL A 35 4.37 -9.75 -34.39
N ALA A 36 5.55 -9.23 -34.79
CA ALA A 36 6.59 -8.86 -33.85
C ALA A 36 6.14 -7.76 -32.87
N ALA A 37 5.31 -6.81 -33.34
CA ALA A 37 4.75 -5.75 -32.50
C ALA A 37 3.78 -6.26 -31.42
N LEU A 38 3.21 -7.46 -31.57
CA LEU A 38 2.30 -8.06 -30.58
C LEU A 38 3.04 -8.81 -29.46
N PHE A 39 4.30 -9.21 -29.66
CA PHE A 39 5.03 -9.99 -28.65
C PHE A 39 5.19 -9.28 -27.31
N PRO A 40 5.54 -7.98 -27.23
CA PRO A 40 5.66 -7.30 -25.95
C PRO A 40 4.34 -7.28 -25.18
N ALA A 41 3.23 -7.01 -25.87
CA ALA A 41 1.90 -7.04 -25.26
C ALA A 41 1.54 -8.46 -24.76
N GLY A 42 1.87 -9.49 -25.55
CA GLY A 42 1.67 -10.89 -25.16
C GLY A 42 2.47 -11.28 -23.91
N ILE A 43 3.74 -10.85 -23.80
CA ILE A 43 4.59 -11.11 -22.63
C ILE A 43 4.03 -10.44 -21.38
N VAL A 44 3.62 -9.16 -21.48
CA VAL A 44 3.01 -8.44 -20.35
C VAL A 44 1.72 -9.09 -19.90
N GLN A 45 0.88 -9.54 -20.84
CA GLN A 45 -0.37 -10.25 -20.52
C GLN A 45 -0.11 -11.61 -19.87
N GLN A 46 0.84 -12.40 -20.40
CA GLN A 46 1.21 -13.69 -19.81
C GLN A 46 1.78 -13.50 -18.40
N GLN A 47 2.62 -12.49 -18.20
CA GLN A 47 3.19 -12.19 -16.90
C GLN A 47 2.12 -11.73 -15.90
N ARG A 48 1.17 -10.90 -16.31
CA ARG A 48 0.02 -10.52 -15.47
C ARG A 48 -0.84 -11.73 -15.12
N ALA A 49 -1.17 -12.57 -16.09
CA ALA A 49 -1.93 -13.79 -15.83
C ALA A 49 -1.19 -14.73 -14.86
N LYS A 50 0.14 -14.79 -14.94
CA LYS A 50 0.97 -15.52 -13.97
C LYS A 50 0.93 -14.86 -12.59
N ASP A 51 1.09 -13.54 -12.51
CA ASP A 51 1.04 -12.77 -11.26
C ASP A 51 -0.34 -12.87 -10.59
N ASP A 52 -1.44 -12.87 -11.36
CA ASP A 52 -2.82 -13.05 -10.88
C ASP A 52 -3.06 -14.47 -10.32
N VAL A 53 -2.30 -15.47 -10.76
CA VAL A 53 -2.40 -16.86 -10.27
C VAL A 53 -1.44 -17.13 -9.10
N ASP A 54 -0.18 -16.75 -9.24
CA ASP A 54 0.87 -17.02 -8.25
C ASP A 54 0.76 -16.05 -7.06
N GLY A 55 0.40 -14.78 -7.29
CA GLY A 55 0.32 -13.74 -6.26
C GLY A 55 -0.55 -14.12 -5.05
N PRO A 56 -1.81 -14.55 -5.25
CA PRO A 56 -2.66 -15.02 -4.15
C PRO A 56 -2.08 -16.24 -3.40
N ALA A 57 -1.40 -17.15 -4.11
CA ALA A 57 -0.75 -18.30 -3.47
C ALA A 57 0.43 -17.88 -2.58
N VAL A 58 1.22 -16.90 -3.03
CA VAL A 58 2.31 -16.31 -2.24
C VAL A 58 1.77 -15.57 -1.01
N ALA A 59 0.74 -14.75 -1.19
CA ALA A 59 0.13 -14.00 -0.09
C ALA A 59 -0.47 -14.92 0.98
N LYS A 60 -1.12 -16.01 0.56
CA LYS A 60 -1.62 -17.05 1.47
C LYS A 60 -0.48 -17.72 2.25
N ALA A 61 0.60 -18.14 1.56
CA ALA A 61 1.74 -18.76 2.22
C ALA A 61 2.42 -17.80 3.23
N ALA A 62 2.48 -16.51 2.90
CA ALA A 62 2.95 -15.46 3.80
C ALA A 62 2.03 -15.31 5.02
N MET A 63 0.71 -15.27 4.83
CA MET A 63 -0.24 -15.22 5.95
C MET A 63 -0.16 -16.45 6.85
N ASP A 64 0.00 -17.65 6.29
CA ASP A 64 0.18 -18.88 7.08
C ASP A 64 1.49 -18.81 7.91
N MET A 65 2.56 -18.25 7.33
CA MET A 65 3.81 -18.00 8.05
C MET A 65 3.62 -17.00 9.19
N ILE A 66 2.92 -15.90 8.94
CA ILE A 66 2.62 -14.87 9.95
C ILE A 66 1.80 -15.48 11.10
N ARG A 67 0.72 -16.20 10.79
CA ARG A 67 -0.13 -16.89 11.78
C ARG A 67 0.58 -17.99 12.56
N SER A 68 1.67 -18.53 12.03
CA SER A 68 2.49 -19.52 12.76
C SER A 68 3.32 -18.91 13.90
N ARG A 69 3.54 -17.59 13.88
CA ARG A 69 4.36 -16.85 14.87
C ARG A 69 3.58 -15.80 15.64
N LEU A 70 2.48 -15.34 15.07
CA LEU A 70 1.65 -14.27 15.59
C LEU A 70 0.19 -14.71 15.68
N SER A 71 -0.48 -14.19 16.67
CA SER A 71 -1.87 -14.41 17.04
C SER A 71 -2.47 -13.08 17.50
N GLN A 72 -3.79 -12.96 17.47
CA GLN A 72 -4.47 -11.71 17.84
C GLN A 72 -4.14 -11.24 19.28
N GLU A 73 -3.95 -12.18 20.20
CA GLU A 73 -3.59 -11.94 21.61
C GLU A 73 -2.14 -11.50 21.82
N ASP A 74 -1.27 -11.57 20.80
CA ASP A 74 0.08 -11.02 20.87
C ASP A 74 0.10 -9.48 20.88
N PHE A 75 -1.00 -8.85 20.47
CA PHE A 75 -1.10 -7.41 20.24
C PHE A 75 -1.93 -6.71 21.31
N GLY A 76 -1.38 -5.61 21.82
CA GLY A 76 -2.01 -4.74 22.80
C GLY A 76 -2.70 -3.55 22.15
N ALA A 77 -3.39 -2.77 22.98
CA ALA A 77 -3.71 -1.38 22.66
C ALA A 77 -2.45 -0.52 22.84
N TRP A 78 -2.38 0.61 22.14
CA TRP A 78 -1.29 1.55 22.37
C TRP A 78 -1.38 2.18 23.77
N THR A 79 -2.59 2.32 24.32
CA THR A 79 -2.84 2.84 25.67
C THR A 79 -2.29 1.95 26.78
N ASP A 80 -2.04 0.66 26.53
CA ASP A 80 -1.55 -0.29 27.54
C ASP A 80 -0.15 0.10 28.08
N PHE A 81 0.56 0.98 27.36
CA PHE A 81 1.89 1.49 27.72
C PHE A 81 1.86 2.82 28.47
N TYR A 82 0.67 3.33 28.78
CA TYR A 82 0.45 4.67 29.34
C TYR A 82 -0.47 4.56 30.57
N THR A 83 -0.23 5.39 31.58
CA THR A 83 -1.21 5.60 32.66
C THR A 83 -2.42 6.39 32.15
N GLU A 84 -3.57 6.27 32.82
CA GLU A 84 -4.80 7.02 32.47
C GLU A 84 -4.52 8.53 32.39
N ASP A 85 -3.85 9.10 33.38
CA ASP A 85 -3.42 10.50 33.37
C ASP A 85 -2.52 10.84 32.17
N GLN A 86 -1.66 9.93 31.71
CA GLN A 86 -0.82 10.16 30.54
C GLN A 86 -1.61 10.09 29.24
N VAL A 87 -2.56 9.16 29.13
CA VAL A 87 -3.50 9.09 28.00
C VAL A 87 -4.32 10.38 27.95
N ASP A 88 -4.89 10.80 29.07
CA ASP A 88 -5.65 12.04 29.19
C ASP A 88 -4.80 13.27 28.90
N ASN A 89 -3.52 13.28 29.30
CA ASN A 89 -2.61 14.36 28.97
C ASN A 89 -2.20 14.34 27.48
N LEU A 90 -2.11 13.17 26.84
CA LEU A 90 -1.81 13.08 25.41
C LEU A 90 -2.99 13.50 24.56
N ILE A 91 -4.19 13.09 24.96
CA ILE A 91 -5.45 13.47 24.31
C ILE A 91 -5.77 14.95 24.61
N GLY A 92 -5.68 15.35 25.88
CA GLY A 92 -6.07 16.68 26.38
C GLY A 92 -5.06 17.79 26.13
N ASN A 93 -3.75 17.50 26.07
CA ASN A 93 -2.74 18.44 25.57
C ASN A 93 -2.51 18.30 24.05
N GLY A 94 -3.24 17.38 23.39
CA GLY A 94 -3.27 17.18 21.95
C GLY A 94 -3.99 18.32 21.25
N ILE A 95 -3.22 19.35 20.91
CA ILE A 95 -3.55 20.54 20.13
C ILE A 95 -4.46 20.20 18.93
N SER A 96 -5.68 20.75 18.95
CA SER A 96 -6.58 21.12 17.84
C SER A 96 -6.69 20.20 16.62
N ASN A 97 -7.87 19.64 16.38
CA ASN A 97 -8.65 19.61 15.12
C ASN A 97 -7.96 19.36 13.75
N GLU A 98 -6.67 19.00 13.70
CA GLU A 98 -5.86 18.98 12.48
C GLU A 98 -5.09 17.68 12.24
N GLU A 99 -4.98 16.80 13.24
CA GLU A 99 -4.21 15.58 13.12
C GLU A 99 -5.09 14.37 12.76
N ALA A 100 -4.67 13.69 11.69
CA ALA A 100 -5.35 12.67 10.89
C ALA A 100 -5.55 11.29 11.58
N ALA A 101 -5.76 11.28 12.90
CA ALA A 101 -5.93 10.09 13.74
C ALA A 101 -7.36 9.91 14.30
N TYR A 102 -8.26 10.86 14.00
CA TYR A 102 -9.58 11.00 14.63
C TYR A 102 -10.57 9.84 14.38
N TYR A 103 -10.26 8.91 13.46
CA TYR A 103 -11.13 7.77 13.12
C TYR A 103 -10.85 6.50 13.95
N LEU A 104 -9.78 6.49 14.75
CA LEU A 104 -9.41 5.32 15.55
C LEU A 104 -10.00 5.40 16.96
N ARG A 105 -10.43 4.26 17.49
CA ARG A 105 -10.80 4.13 18.90
C ARG A 105 -9.53 4.17 19.76
N ASP A 106 -9.67 4.54 21.03
CA ASP A 106 -8.54 4.64 21.97
C ASP A 106 -7.70 3.36 22.07
N THR A 107 -8.27 2.19 21.76
CA THR A 107 -7.56 0.90 21.80
C THR A 107 -7.04 0.40 20.46
N ASP A 108 -7.30 1.15 19.39
CA ASP A 108 -6.94 0.82 18.01
C ASP A 108 -5.71 1.63 17.57
N TRP A 109 -5.05 1.17 16.51
CA TRP A 109 -3.90 1.85 15.92
C TRP A 109 -3.92 1.66 14.40
N PRO A 110 -3.39 2.63 13.62
CA PRO A 110 -3.51 2.65 12.16
C PRO A 110 -2.69 1.53 11.52
N TRP A 111 -2.68 1.48 10.19
CA TRP A 111 -1.69 0.65 9.51
C TRP A 111 -0.28 1.08 9.89
N GLN A 112 0.49 0.12 10.39
CA GLN A 112 1.87 0.27 10.80
C GLN A 112 2.70 -0.83 10.15
N ARG A 113 3.88 -0.46 9.67
CA ARG A 113 4.91 -1.44 9.30
C ARG A 113 5.65 -1.91 10.55
N PRO A 114 5.90 -3.22 10.65
CA PRO A 114 6.97 -3.75 11.48
C PRO A 114 8.29 -3.02 11.28
N ALA A 115 9.16 -3.03 12.29
CA ALA A 115 10.47 -2.44 12.18
C ALA A 115 11.35 -3.24 11.21
N LEU A 116 12.05 -2.57 10.30
CA LEU A 116 12.99 -3.20 9.37
C LEU A 116 14.42 -2.97 9.87
N VAL A 117 15.22 -4.04 9.89
CA VAL A 117 16.64 -3.95 10.24
C VAL A 117 17.41 -3.10 9.22
N ASP A 118 18.10 -2.06 9.67
CA ASP A 118 18.97 -1.27 8.81
C ASP A 118 20.22 -2.05 8.40
N SER A 119 20.38 -2.25 7.10
CA SER A 119 21.51 -2.94 6.49
C SER A 119 22.87 -2.28 6.75
N SER A 120 22.87 -0.97 7.09
CA SER A 120 24.08 -0.17 7.30
C SER A 120 24.77 -0.49 8.63
N THR A 121 24.00 -0.88 9.65
CA THR A 121 24.49 -1.16 11.00
C THR A 121 24.38 -2.63 11.40
N ALA A 122 23.48 -3.38 10.75
CA ALA A 122 23.22 -4.76 11.13
C ALA A 122 24.24 -5.78 10.57
N PRO A 123 24.46 -6.90 11.30
CA PRO A 123 25.13 -8.07 10.77
C PRO A 123 24.50 -8.54 9.46
N ALA A 124 25.32 -9.06 8.54
CA ALA A 124 24.86 -9.53 7.22
C ALA A 124 23.72 -10.58 7.30
N SER A 125 23.68 -11.38 8.36
CA SER A 125 22.63 -12.38 8.60
C SER A 125 21.26 -11.79 8.96
N LEU A 126 21.21 -10.53 9.42
CA LEU A 126 19.97 -9.85 9.82
C LEU A 126 19.49 -8.86 8.75
N ARG A 127 20.23 -8.66 7.65
CA ARG A 127 19.84 -7.72 6.59
C ARG A 127 18.47 -8.07 6.00
N GLY A 128 17.59 -7.08 5.95
CA GLY A 128 16.21 -7.26 5.51
C GLY A 128 15.38 -8.15 6.43
N THR A 129 15.77 -8.31 7.69
CA THR A 129 14.91 -8.95 8.68
C THR A 129 13.86 -7.94 9.15
N VAL A 130 12.63 -8.41 9.23
CA VAL A 130 11.52 -7.68 9.86
C VAL A 130 11.44 -8.10 11.31
N ASP A 131 11.36 -7.12 12.21
CA ASP A 131 11.16 -7.29 13.65
C ASP A 131 9.85 -6.61 14.07
N VAL A 132 8.84 -7.42 14.36
CA VAL A 132 7.46 -6.94 14.56
C VAL A 132 7.37 -5.99 15.75
N PHE A 133 8.01 -6.34 16.86
CA PHE A 133 7.92 -5.59 18.11
C PHE A 133 9.20 -4.78 18.39
N ASN A 134 10.10 -4.68 17.40
CA ASN A 134 11.33 -3.91 17.48
C ASN A 134 12.24 -4.32 18.66
N ARG A 135 12.38 -5.64 18.87
CA ARG A 135 13.21 -6.22 19.92
C ARG A 135 14.71 -6.00 19.69
N LEU A 136 15.19 -6.13 18.47
CA LEU A 136 16.59 -5.91 18.11
C LEU A 136 17.01 -4.46 18.36
N GLY A 137 16.13 -3.49 18.07
CA GLY A 137 16.34 -2.09 18.40
C GLY A 137 16.36 -1.86 19.90
N TYR A 138 15.42 -2.47 20.65
CA TYR A 138 15.40 -2.42 22.12
C TYR A 138 16.71 -2.96 22.74
N GLU A 139 17.24 -4.05 22.21
CA GLU A 139 18.51 -4.65 22.68
C GLU A 139 19.76 -3.88 22.22
N GLY A 140 19.61 -2.86 21.37
CA GLY A 140 20.72 -2.11 20.78
C GLY A 140 21.59 -2.95 19.85
N VAL A 141 21.03 -4.00 19.24
CA VAL A 141 21.77 -4.91 18.34
C VAL A 141 22.04 -4.26 16.99
N CYS A 142 21.08 -3.50 16.48
CA CYS A 142 21.18 -2.75 15.22
C CYS A 142 20.19 -1.59 15.20
N ASP A 143 20.42 -0.66 14.28
CA ASP A 143 19.44 0.39 14.00
C ASP A 143 18.24 -0.21 13.25
N MET A 144 17.08 0.38 13.51
CA MET A 144 15.79 -0.12 13.05
C MET A 144 15.03 1.02 12.42
N ILE A 145 14.45 0.78 11.25
CA ILE A 145 13.67 1.78 10.53
C ILE A 145 12.20 1.49 10.73
N THR A 146 11.46 2.52 11.15
CA THR A 146 10.06 2.42 11.55
C THR A 146 9.25 3.54 10.90
N ASP A 147 7.93 3.41 10.90
CA ASP A 147 7.03 4.43 10.35
C ASP A 147 7.15 5.82 11.00
N ARG A 148 7.70 5.90 12.21
CA ARG A 148 7.89 7.18 12.89
C ARG A 148 8.88 8.09 12.19
N ASP A 149 9.86 7.55 11.49
CA ASP A 149 10.86 8.39 10.81
C ASP A 149 10.26 9.17 9.64
N PHE A 150 9.06 8.78 9.19
CA PHE A 150 8.36 9.32 8.03
C PHE A 150 7.30 10.34 8.43
N ASP A 151 6.41 9.95 9.35
CA ASP A 151 5.33 10.79 9.86
C ASP A 151 5.42 10.77 11.40
N PRO A 152 6.42 11.47 11.96
CA PRO A 152 6.71 11.43 13.39
C PRO A 152 5.58 12.01 14.22
N GLN A 153 4.69 12.82 13.63
CA GLN A 153 3.51 13.36 14.30
C GLN A 153 2.43 12.28 14.38
N PHE A 154 2.10 11.63 13.26
CA PHE A 154 1.06 10.60 13.24
C PHE A 154 1.41 9.37 14.07
N PHE A 155 2.61 8.83 13.90
CA PHE A 155 2.99 7.56 14.54
C PHE A 155 3.44 7.73 16.00
N ARG A 156 3.62 8.96 16.47
CA ARG A 156 4.15 9.25 17.81
C ARG A 156 3.38 8.55 18.92
N TYR A 157 2.07 8.44 18.75
CA TYR A 157 1.12 7.97 19.76
C TYR A 157 0.91 6.46 19.71
N PHE A 158 0.94 5.89 18.50
CA PHE A 158 0.51 4.52 18.26
C PHE A 158 1.62 3.48 18.36
N GLN A 159 2.86 3.90 18.53
CA GLN A 159 3.97 2.98 18.74
C GLN A 159 4.18 2.75 20.23
N SER A 160 4.69 1.56 20.59
CA SER A 160 4.92 1.15 21.98
C SER A 160 6.01 1.98 22.65
N ARG A 161 5.74 3.25 22.95
CA ARG A 161 6.76 4.16 23.46
C ARG A 161 7.05 3.85 24.92
N TYR A 162 8.34 3.70 25.22
CA TYR A 162 8.79 3.66 26.59
C TYR A 162 8.81 5.06 27.22
N PHE A 163 8.25 5.19 28.42
CA PHE A 163 8.47 6.34 29.29
C PHE A 163 9.55 6.04 30.30
N THR A 164 10.77 6.45 30.00
CA THR A 164 11.72 6.81 31.04
C THR A 164 12.36 8.14 30.64
N GLY A 165 12.36 9.11 31.55
CA GLY A 165 12.61 10.54 31.30
C GLY A 165 13.86 10.92 30.51
N ASP A 166 13.89 12.18 30.11
CA ASP A 166 14.91 12.93 29.34
C ASP A 166 16.23 12.18 29.09
N GLY A 167 16.25 11.33 28.06
CA GLY A 167 17.46 10.60 27.66
C GLY A 167 17.27 9.26 26.95
N ALA A 168 16.08 8.67 26.89
CA ALA A 168 15.87 7.40 26.19
C ALA A 168 14.74 7.46 25.16
N PRO A 169 15.03 7.29 23.85
CA PRO A 169 14.09 6.66 22.94
C PRO A 169 14.38 5.16 22.85
N LEU A 170 13.36 4.31 23.00
CA LEU A 170 13.08 3.03 22.28
C LEU A 170 12.17 2.13 23.15
N PRO A 171 11.21 1.36 22.57
CA PRO A 171 11.18 0.91 21.17
C PRO A 171 9.98 1.43 20.35
N LEU A 172 10.19 1.67 19.05
CA LEU A 172 9.18 2.18 18.12
C LEU A 172 8.51 1.05 17.32
N GLY A 173 8.16 -0.03 18.02
CA GLY A 173 7.54 -1.22 17.44
C GLY A 173 6.02 -1.15 17.41
N ILE A 174 5.41 -2.20 16.86
CA ILE A 174 3.96 -2.42 16.93
C ILE A 174 3.54 -2.65 18.39
N PRO A 175 2.41 -2.10 18.87
CA PRO A 175 1.91 -2.39 20.22
C PRO A 175 1.70 -3.89 20.46
N PHE A 176 2.37 -4.42 21.50
CA PHE A 176 2.25 -5.81 21.94
C PHE A 176 1.43 -5.93 23.23
N SER A 177 0.89 -7.13 23.49
CA SER A 177 0.13 -7.37 24.72
C SER A 177 1.07 -7.44 25.92
N VAL A 178 0.82 -6.56 26.90
CA VAL A 178 1.54 -6.54 28.20
C VAL A 178 1.05 -7.63 29.15
N ASP A 179 -0.18 -8.14 28.96
CA ASP A 179 -0.78 -9.18 29.79
C ASP A 179 -0.34 -10.60 29.38
N ARG A 180 0.23 -10.75 28.19
CA ARG A 180 0.67 -12.05 27.67
C ARG A 180 1.99 -12.46 28.31
N GLU A 181 2.03 -13.69 28.82
CA GLU A 181 3.27 -14.32 29.26
C GLU A 181 4.12 -14.70 28.04
N TRP A 182 5.23 -14.00 27.85
CA TRP A 182 6.19 -14.27 26.78
C TRP A 182 7.30 -15.19 27.28
N PRO A 183 7.64 -16.29 26.57
CA PRO A 183 8.63 -17.27 27.04
C PRO A 183 10.01 -16.68 27.35
N GLU A 184 10.38 -15.60 26.66
CA GLU A 184 11.70 -14.95 26.75
C GLU A 184 11.70 -13.70 27.64
N THR A 185 10.54 -13.25 28.12
CA THR A 185 10.42 -12.04 28.93
C THR A 185 10.18 -12.46 30.39
N PRO A 186 11.08 -12.10 31.34
CA PRO A 186 10.81 -12.37 32.75
C PRO A 186 9.49 -11.69 33.15
N PRO A 187 8.69 -12.29 34.05
CA PRO A 187 7.43 -11.69 34.49
C PRO A 187 7.73 -10.33 35.12
N VAL A 188 7.41 -9.26 34.39
CA VAL A 188 7.55 -7.90 34.87
C VAL A 188 6.30 -7.57 35.67
N ARG A 189 6.51 -6.90 36.80
CA ARG A 189 5.42 -6.45 37.67
C ARG A 189 4.63 -5.38 36.92
N ALA A 190 3.30 -5.41 36.98
CA ALA A 190 2.44 -4.48 36.22
C ALA A 190 2.73 -2.99 36.49
N ASP A 191 3.36 -2.68 37.62
CA ASP A 191 3.81 -1.34 38.03
C ASP A 191 5.18 -0.92 37.44
N ASP A 192 5.92 -1.83 36.81
CA ASP A 192 7.25 -1.58 36.23
C ASP A 192 7.24 -1.70 34.70
N ILE A 193 6.42 -0.87 34.04
CA ILE A 193 6.46 -0.71 32.57
C ILE A 193 7.88 -0.38 32.09
N ALA A 194 8.68 0.24 32.97
CA ALA A 194 10.08 0.53 32.77
C ALA A 194 11.03 -0.69 32.86
N GLY A 195 10.51 -1.93 32.84
CA GLY A 195 11.28 -3.16 32.60
C GLY A 195 10.72 -4.06 31.50
N LEU A 196 9.63 -3.66 30.83
CA LEU A 196 8.94 -4.48 29.82
C LEU A 196 9.76 -4.55 28.53
N ALA A 197 10.26 -5.75 28.23
CA ALA A 197 11.04 -5.99 27.03
C ALA A 197 10.13 -6.56 25.93
N PRO A 198 10.14 -5.98 24.71
CA PRO A 198 9.25 -6.42 23.63
C PRO A 198 9.51 -7.89 23.25
N PRO A 199 8.51 -8.61 22.74
CA PRO A 199 8.68 -9.98 22.30
C PRO A 199 9.56 -10.08 21.06
N ARG A 200 10.31 -11.18 20.91
CA ARG A 200 11.16 -11.40 19.74
C ARG A 200 10.41 -12.16 18.64
N VAL A 201 9.80 -11.44 17.71
CA VAL A 201 9.18 -12.03 16.52
C VAL A 201 9.82 -11.49 15.26
N LEU A 202 10.66 -12.33 14.63
CA LEU A 202 11.46 -11.98 13.47
C LEU A 202 10.96 -12.71 12.21
N PHE A 203 11.06 -12.04 11.06
CA PHE A 203 10.90 -12.64 9.73
C PHE A 203 12.13 -12.33 8.89
N GLY A 204 12.95 -13.35 8.63
CA GLY A 204 14.18 -13.20 7.88
C GLY A 204 13.93 -12.97 6.39
N GLN A 205 14.89 -12.34 5.70
CA GLN A 205 14.78 -12.07 4.26
C GLN A 205 14.55 -13.35 3.43
N ALA A 206 15.14 -14.48 3.82
CA ALA A 206 14.96 -15.76 3.11
C ALA A 206 13.52 -16.31 3.20
N GLU A 207 12.81 -16.02 4.29
CA GLU A 207 11.43 -16.46 4.53
C GLU A 207 10.44 -15.63 3.71
N ARG A 208 10.84 -14.40 3.36
CA ARG A 208 10.05 -13.43 2.59
C ARG A 208 10.24 -13.53 1.08
N ARG A 209 10.69 -14.70 0.62
CA ARG A 209 10.97 -15.03 -0.79
C ARG A 209 10.10 -16.19 -1.25
N TRP A 210 9.66 -16.12 -2.51
CA TRP A 210 8.93 -17.20 -3.15
C TRP A 210 9.40 -17.47 -4.58
N PRO A 211 9.59 -18.74 -4.98
CA PRO A 211 9.58 -19.92 -4.11
C PRO A 211 10.69 -19.85 -3.05
N PRO A 212 10.53 -20.55 -1.92
CA PRO A 212 11.59 -20.63 -0.92
C PRO A 212 12.85 -21.25 -1.51
N GLU A 213 14.01 -20.88 -0.97
CA GLU A 213 15.29 -21.40 -1.42
C GLU A 213 15.39 -22.89 -1.09
N ASP A 214 15.45 -23.73 -2.12
CA ASP A 214 15.50 -25.20 -2.01
C ASP A 214 16.91 -25.76 -2.33
N GLY A 215 17.91 -24.89 -2.42
CA GLY A 215 19.27 -25.23 -2.83
C GLY A 215 19.44 -25.51 -4.33
N SER A 216 18.38 -25.43 -5.14
CA SER A 216 18.47 -25.61 -6.61
C SER A 216 19.15 -24.43 -7.32
N GLY A 217 19.39 -23.32 -6.60
CA GLY A 217 19.85 -22.06 -7.18
C GLY A 217 18.77 -21.31 -7.96
N ARG A 218 17.50 -21.73 -7.88
CA ARG A 218 16.39 -20.99 -8.47
C ARG A 218 16.22 -19.65 -7.74
N ALA A 219 16.37 -18.56 -8.49
CA ALA A 219 16.12 -17.23 -7.95
C ALA A 219 14.65 -17.08 -7.52
N ALA A 220 14.44 -16.39 -6.40
CA ALA A 220 13.12 -15.99 -5.95
C ALA A 220 12.44 -15.14 -7.03
N GLN A 221 11.18 -15.44 -7.32
CA GLN A 221 10.36 -14.75 -8.32
C GLN A 221 9.54 -13.64 -7.66
N TYR A 222 9.04 -13.90 -6.45
CA TYR A 222 8.23 -12.98 -5.68
C TYR A 222 8.85 -12.74 -4.31
N TYR A 223 8.55 -11.58 -3.77
CA TYR A 223 8.86 -11.15 -2.43
C TYR A 223 7.58 -10.66 -1.78
N TRP A 224 7.55 -10.68 -0.46
CA TRP A 224 6.42 -10.13 0.27
C TRP A 224 6.85 -9.33 1.48
N ASP A 225 6.06 -8.30 1.77
CA ASP A 225 6.13 -7.53 2.99
C ASP A 225 4.73 -7.38 3.58
N PHE A 226 4.63 -6.89 4.80
CA PHE A 226 3.33 -6.75 5.44
C PHE A 226 3.22 -5.56 6.36
N MET A 227 1.99 -5.17 6.59
CA MET A 227 1.59 -4.18 7.57
C MET A 227 0.59 -4.77 8.52
N LEU A 228 0.49 -4.17 9.69
CA LEU A 228 -0.45 -4.55 10.72
C LEU A 228 -1.35 -3.36 11.01
N ARG A 229 -2.60 -3.59 11.41
CA ARG A 229 -3.50 -2.58 11.95
C ARG A 229 -4.31 -3.20 13.07
N ARG A 230 -4.68 -2.43 14.09
CA ARG A 230 -5.73 -2.83 15.04
C ARG A 230 -6.97 -1.99 14.82
N HIS A 231 -8.09 -2.66 14.62
CA HIS A 231 -9.37 -2.01 14.43
C HIS A 231 -10.50 -2.80 15.08
N GLY A 232 -11.30 -2.15 15.92
CA GLY A 232 -12.35 -2.80 16.70
C GLY A 232 -11.82 -3.90 17.62
N GLY A 233 -10.60 -3.73 18.17
CA GLY A 233 -9.94 -4.74 19.01
C GLY A 233 -9.46 -6.00 18.25
N ARG A 234 -9.51 -5.98 16.91
CA ARG A 234 -8.99 -7.05 16.05
C ARG A 234 -7.76 -6.59 15.31
N VAL A 235 -6.82 -7.50 15.12
CA VAL A 235 -5.61 -7.23 14.34
C VAL A 235 -5.84 -7.70 12.92
N TYR A 236 -5.51 -6.83 11.98
CA TYR A 236 -5.54 -7.09 10.55
C TYR A 236 -4.12 -7.02 10.01
N VAL A 237 -3.86 -7.83 8.99
CA VAL A 237 -2.59 -7.91 8.28
C VAL A 237 -2.84 -7.58 6.82
N ALA A 238 -2.08 -6.65 6.28
CA ALA A 238 -2.03 -6.38 4.84
C ALA A 238 -0.72 -6.95 4.29
N VAL A 239 -0.79 -8.02 3.49
CA VAL A 239 0.36 -8.63 2.82
C VAL A 239 0.47 -8.09 1.40
N PHE A 240 1.64 -7.55 1.07
CA PHE A 240 1.96 -7.03 -0.24
C PHE A 240 2.92 -7.97 -0.95
N VAL A 241 2.52 -8.51 -2.10
CA VAL A 241 3.34 -9.39 -2.93
C VAL A 241 3.80 -8.61 -4.15
N TYR A 242 5.10 -8.69 -4.44
CA TYR A 242 5.70 -7.99 -5.57
C TYR A 242 6.88 -8.77 -6.15
N ARG A 243 7.26 -8.43 -7.38
CA ARG A 243 8.48 -8.89 -8.02
C ARG A 243 9.52 -7.78 -7.98
N ALA A 244 10.79 -8.13 -7.85
CA ALA A 244 11.89 -7.18 -7.91
C ALA A 244 12.78 -7.48 -9.12
N ILE A 245 12.95 -6.52 -10.01
CA ILE A 245 13.77 -6.63 -11.22
C ILE A 245 14.87 -5.59 -11.15
N LYS A 246 16.12 -6.02 -11.24
CA LYS A 246 17.24 -5.07 -11.31
C LYS A 246 17.28 -4.40 -12.68
N SER A 247 17.34 -3.06 -12.70
CA SER A 247 17.58 -2.30 -13.94
C SER A 247 18.91 -2.73 -14.57
N GLY A 248 18.88 -3.08 -15.86
CA GLY A 248 20.05 -3.56 -16.59
C GLY A 248 20.25 -5.08 -16.63
N GLY A 249 19.32 -5.88 -16.08
CA GLY A 249 19.25 -7.33 -16.34
C GLY A 249 20.33 -8.19 -15.67
N GLY A 250 21.10 -7.63 -14.73
CA GLY A 250 22.07 -8.40 -13.94
C GLY A 250 21.38 -9.31 -12.92
N ALA A 251 21.92 -10.50 -12.71
CA ALA A 251 21.51 -11.40 -11.63
C ALA A 251 21.94 -10.80 -10.29
N ALA A 252 21.06 -10.00 -9.68
CA ALA A 252 21.21 -9.55 -8.31
C ALA A 252 20.12 -10.16 -7.45
N THR A 253 20.47 -10.49 -6.22
CA THR A 253 19.51 -10.98 -5.24
C THR A 253 18.89 -9.77 -4.56
N TRP A 254 17.57 -9.61 -4.69
CA TRP A 254 16.86 -8.57 -3.96
C TRP A 254 16.84 -8.89 -2.46
N ALA A 255 17.21 -7.90 -1.67
CA ALA A 255 16.99 -7.85 -0.24
C ALA A 255 16.08 -6.66 0.02
N VAL A 256 15.05 -6.84 0.85
CA VAL A 256 14.26 -5.69 1.29
C VAL A 256 15.17 -4.89 2.20
N GLU A 257 15.63 -3.76 1.68
CA GLU A 257 16.45 -2.83 2.42
C GLU A 257 15.70 -1.51 2.52
N PRO A 258 16.03 -0.71 3.54
CA PRO A 258 15.53 0.64 3.59
C PRO A 258 15.99 1.43 2.36
N ILE A 259 15.04 2.09 1.72
CA ILE A 259 15.24 2.97 0.57
C ILE A 259 15.60 4.36 1.11
N ASP A 260 16.76 4.87 0.71
CA ASP A 260 17.31 6.16 1.18
C ASP A 260 17.40 6.31 2.71
N GLN A 261 17.57 5.20 3.45
CA GLN A 261 17.62 5.13 4.93
C GLN A 261 16.36 5.62 5.67
N GLN A 262 15.35 6.09 4.95
CA GLN A 262 14.12 6.58 5.56
C GLN A 262 12.87 6.02 4.89
N HIS A 263 12.99 5.14 3.89
CA HIS A 263 11.85 4.45 3.29
C HIS A 263 11.90 2.93 3.41
N ALA A 264 10.76 2.27 3.51
CA ALA A 264 10.65 0.82 3.48
C ALA A 264 9.47 0.43 2.58
N VAL A 265 9.37 -0.84 2.21
CA VAL A 265 8.26 -1.34 1.39
C VAL A 265 7.25 -2.00 2.33
N PRO A 266 5.92 -1.74 2.20
CA PRO A 266 5.28 -0.78 1.29
C PRO A 266 5.55 0.69 1.65
N PHE A 267 5.48 1.58 0.67
CA PHE A 267 5.60 3.03 0.84
C PHE A 267 4.31 3.63 1.38
N LEU A 268 4.45 4.56 2.33
CA LEU A 268 3.38 5.43 2.79
C LEU A 268 3.40 6.72 1.96
N LYS A 269 2.25 7.12 1.39
CA LYS A 269 2.01 8.47 0.88
C LYS A 269 0.95 9.14 1.76
N PRO A 270 1.32 10.11 2.62
CA PRO A 270 0.33 11.01 3.19
C PRO A 270 -0.26 11.87 2.08
N LEU A 271 -1.58 12.06 2.14
CA LEU A 271 -2.31 12.95 1.25
C LEU A 271 -2.46 14.30 1.94
N ASP A 272 -2.09 15.36 1.24
CA ASP A 272 -2.29 16.73 1.70
C ASP A 272 -3.78 17.01 1.91
N LEU A 273 -4.13 18.04 2.69
CA LEU A 273 -5.53 18.38 3.00
C LEU A 273 -6.43 18.51 1.76
N GLY A 274 -5.91 19.10 0.67
CA GLY A 274 -6.60 19.22 -0.62
C GLY A 274 -6.54 17.96 -1.49
N GLU A 275 -5.77 16.95 -1.09
CA GLU A 275 -5.56 15.68 -1.79
C GLU A 275 -6.26 14.49 -1.13
N ARG A 276 -7.01 14.71 -0.05
CA ARG A 276 -7.75 13.64 0.63
C ARG A 276 -8.88 13.12 -0.24
N TRP A 277 -9.08 11.80 -0.25
CA TRP A 277 -10.16 11.20 -1.02
C TRP A 277 -11.39 11.00 -0.16
N ALA A 278 -12.55 11.37 -0.69
CA ALA A 278 -13.84 11.10 -0.10
C ALA A 278 -14.49 9.90 -0.81
N ALA A 279 -15.50 9.31 -0.18
CA ALA A 279 -16.35 8.31 -0.82
C ALA A 279 -16.85 8.78 -2.21
N GLY A 280 -16.75 7.91 -3.22
CA GLY A 280 -17.11 8.22 -4.61
C GLY A 280 -16.04 8.97 -5.43
N HIS A 281 -14.87 9.30 -4.86
CA HIS A 281 -13.72 9.71 -5.66
C HIS A 281 -13.07 8.49 -6.33
N GLY A 282 -12.60 8.64 -7.58
CA GLY A 282 -11.83 7.60 -8.29
C GLY A 282 -12.54 6.84 -9.41
N ASP A 283 -13.87 6.93 -9.45
CA ASP A 283 -14.73 6.32 -10.46
C ASP A 283 -15.03 7.29 -11.62
N GLY A 284 -14.63 8.55 -11.45
CA GLY A 284 -14.87 9.62 -12.41
C GLY A 284 -16.34 10.04 -12.48
N ILE A 285 -17.14 9.78 -11.44
CA ILE A 285 -18.51 10.26 -11.33
C ILE A 285 -18.62 11.03 -10.01
N GLY A 286 -18.30 12.31 -10.05
CA GLY A 286 -18.54 13.23 -8.95
C GLY A 286 -20.04 13.47 -8.75
N VAL A 287 -20.35 14.13 -7.63
CA VAL A 287 -21.71 14.54 -7.30
C VAL A 287 -22.23 15.48 -8.41
N GLY A 288 -23.31 15.08 -9.08
CA GLY A 288 -23.85 15.81 -10.24
C GLY A 288 -23.40 15.30 -11.61
N GLY A 289 -22.62 14.21 -11.68
CA GLY A 289 -22.18 13.59 -12.93
C GLY A 289 -20.94 14.24 -13.56
N GLU A 290 -20.35 15.24 -12.92
CA GLU A 290 -19.06 15.78 -13.31
C GLU A 290 -17.94 14.84 -12.90
N VAL A 291 -17.00 14.58 -13.79
CA VAL A 291 -15.85 13.76 -13.46
C VAL A 291 -14.90 14.53 -12.55
N MET A 292 -14.76 14.11 -11.29
CA MET A 292 -13.68 14.58 -10.44
C MET A 292 -12.47 13.64 -10.55
N PRO A 293 -11.29 14.14 -10.99
CA PRO A 293 -10.07 13.35 -10.94
C PRO A 293 -9.73 13.03 -9.49
N LEU A 294 -9.02 11.92 -9.26
CA LEU A 294 -8.50 11.63 -7.92
C LEU A 294 -7.66 12.82 -7.44
N PRO A 295 -7.92 13.34 -6.24
CA PRO A 295 -7.08 14.37 -5.66
C PRO A 295 -5.61 13.90 -5.58
N GLY A 296 -4.66 14.83 -5.79
CA GLY A 296 -3.24 14.53 -5.96
C GLY A 296 -2.84 14.05 -7.37
N THR A 297 -3.78 13.97 -8.31
CA THR A 297 -3.49 13.60 -9.72
C THR A 297 -3.57 14.77 -10.69
N THR A 298 -3.79 16.00 -10.24
CA THR A 298 -3.88 17.17 -11.12
C THR A 298 -2.54 17.77 -11.50
N GLY A 299 -1.47 17.45 -10.76
CA GLY A 299 -0.10 17.93 -11.02
C GLY A 299 0.66 17.16 -12.10
N ASP A 300 1.87 17.63 -12.39
CA ASP A 300 2.83 16.99 -13.28
C ASP A 300 3.27 15.66 -12.69
N PHE A 301 3.15 14.59 -13.48
CA PHE A 301 3.58 13.26 -13.06
C PHE A 301 5.07 13.05 -13.34
N ASP A 302 5.85 12.64 -12.35
CA ASP A 302 7.24 12.22 -12.56
C ASP A 302 7.37 10.70 -12.34
N PRO A 303 7.65 9.90 -13.40
CA PRO A 303 7.84 8.46 -13.26
C PRO A 303 9.09 8.06 -12.45
N THR A 304 10.00 9.01 -12.20
CA THR A 304 11.19 8.80 -11.37
C THR A 304 10.95 9.15 -9.91
N ASP A 305 9.86 9.87 -9.61
CA ASP A 305 9.44 10.16 -8.26
C ASP A 305 8.75 8.94 -7.64
N THR A 306 9.40 8.43 -6.59
CA THR A 306 8.93 7.23 -5.89
C THR A 306 7.59 7.49 -5.20
N GLU A 307 7.35 8.71 -4.72
CA GLU A 307 6.08 9.07 -4.07
C GLU A 307 4.90 9.09 -5.04
N GLN A 308 5.14 9.30 -6.33
CA GLN A 308 4.09 9.31 -7.34
C GLN A 308 3.81 7.93 -7.93
N SER A 309 4.59 6.92 -7.53
CA SER A 309 4.45 5.56 -8.05
C SER A 309 3.11 4.88 -7.69
N TRP A 310 2.34 5.42 -6.74
CA TRP A 310 0.99 4.93 -6.50
C TRP A 310 0.06 5.12 -7.71
N GLN A 311 0.39 6.05 -8.63
CA GLN A 311 -0.42 6.36 -9.82
C GLN A 311 -0.20 5.40 -11.00
N TYR A 312 0.69 4.41 -10.89
CA TYR A 312 0.99 3.51 -12.01
C TYR A 312 -0.17 2.54 -12.33
N PRO A 313 -0.37 2.17 -13.61
CA PRO A 313 -1.34 1.14 -13.97
C PRO A 313 -1.02 -0.19 -13.30
N ALA A 314 -2.07 -0.91 -12.88
CA ALA A 314 -2.02 -2.16 -12.14
C ALA A 314 -1.37 -2.08 -10.76
N GLN A 315 -1.15 -0.88 -10.23
CA GLN A 315 -0.73 -0.69 -8.84
C GLN A 315 -1.83 -1.16 -7.88
N TYR A 316 -1.41 -1.76 -6.77
CA TYR A 316 -2.29 -2.02 -5.63
C TYR A 316 -2.04 -0.98 -4.55
N ILE A 317 -3.12 -0.48 -3.97
CA ILE A 317 -3.09 0.53 -2.92
C ILE A 317 -3.92 0.01 -1.75
N VAL A 318 -3.39 0.07 -0.55
CA VAL A 318 -4.18 -0.07 0.68
C VAL A 318 -4.40 1.33 1.22
N ASP A 319 -5.62 1.65 1.63
CA ASP A 319 -5.92 2.94 2.27
C ASP A 319 -5.94 2.82 3.81
N ASN A 320 -6.19 3.94 4.49
CA ASN A 320 -6.20 4.04 5.95
C ASN A 320 -7.33 3.22 6.59
N ILE A 321 -8.41 2.96 5.86
CA ILE A 321 -9.52 2.13 6.31
C ILE A 321 -9.31 0.64 6.00
N GLY A 322 -8.23 0.27 5.31
CA GLY A 322 -7.85 -1.12 5.04
C GLY A 322 -8.51 -1.72 3.81
N GLN A 323 -9.08 -0.89 2.95
CA GLN A 323 -9.56 -1.33 1.66
C GLN A 323 -8.40 -1.41 0.66
N VAL A 324 -8.48 -2.40 -0.22
CA VAL A 324 -7.56 -2.59 -1.33
C VAL A 324 -8.15 -2.02 -2.61
N HIS A 325 -7.43 -1.08 -3.21
CA HIS A 325 -7.72 -0.50 -4.51
C HIS A 325 -6.74 -1.03 -5.55
N ARG A 326 -7.19 -1.11 -6.81
CA ARG A 326 -6.33 -1.40 -7.96
C ARG A 326 -6.41 -0.27 -8.97
N VAL A 327 -5.28 0.24 -9.42
CA VAL A 327 -5.25 1.30 -10.44
C VAL A 327 -5.51 0.68 -11.83
N THR A 328 -6.72 0.85 -12.35
CA THR A 328 -7.11 0.34 -13.68
C THR A 328 -6.53 1.19 -14.80
N ARG A 329 -6.47 2.50 -14.58
CA ARG A 329 -5.84 3.47 -15.47
C ARG A 329 -4.92 4.35 -14.66
N GLY A 330 -3.64 4.32 -15.00
CA GLY A 330 -2.61 5.08 -14.32
C GLY A 330 -1.70 5.84 -15.28
N ARG A 331 -0.77 6.61 -14.72
CA ARG A 331 0.19 7.41 -15.47
C ARG A 331 1.50 6.66 -15.66
N VAL A 332 2.11 6.82 -16.82
CA VAL A 332 3.38 6.19 -17.21
C VAL A 332 4.38 7.17 -17.81
N ARG A 333 3.96 8.41 -18.08
CA ARG A 333 4.78 9.45 -18.69
C ARG A 333 4.51 10.80 -18.03
N PRO A 334 5.51 11.69 -18.00
CA PRO A 334 5.29 13.07 -17.63
C PRO A 334 4.19 13.72 -18.47
N ASN A 335 3.40 14.57 -17.81
CA ASN A 335 2.33 15.36 -18.42
C ASN A 335 1.30 14.52 -19.17
N GLN A 336 1.09 13.26 -18.76
CA GLN A 336 0.10 12.39 -19.38
C GLN A 336 -1.32 12.88 -19.05
N VAL A 337 -1.96 13.48 -20.05
CA VAL A 337 -3.37 13.85 -20.04
C VAL A 337 -4.19 12.74 -20.66
N PHE A 338 -5.26 12.33 -20.00
CA PHE A 338 -6.20 11.37 -20.56
C PHE A 338 -7.25 12.10 -21.42
N PRO A 339 -7.70 11.53 -22.54
CA PRO A 339 -8.65 12.19 -23.45
C PRO A 339 -9.97 12.61 -22.81
N ASP A 340 -10.36 11.94 -21.73
CA ASP A 340 -11.58 12.16 -20.96
C ASP A 340 -11.36 13.06 -19.74
N GLY A 341 -10.14 13.58 -19.53
CA GLY A 341 -9.78 14.43 -18.39
C GLY A 341 -9.74 13.71 -17.04
N GLN A 342 -10.08 12.43 -16.98
CA GLN A 342 -10.42 11.71 -15.74
C GLN A 342 -9.20 11.20 -14.94
N GLY A 343 -7.97 11.56 -15.29
CA GLY A 343 -6.79 11.20 -14.49
C GLY A 343 -6.62 9.69 -14.23
N VAL A 344 -6.09 9.38 -13.03
CA VAL A 344 -5.94 8.03 -12.50
C VAL A 344 -7.32 7.47 -12.12
N ARG A 345 -7.55 6.18 -12.37
CA ARG A 345 -8.81 5.48 -12.07
C ARG A 345 -8.56 4.22 -11.25
N LEU A 346 -9.42 3.97 -10.25
CA LEU A 346 -9.41 2.76 -9.43
C LEU A 346 -10.44 1.73 -9.93
N ASP A 347 -10.22 0.45 -9.63
CA ASP A 347 -11.10 -0.67 -9.99
C ASP A 347 -12.29 -0.80 -9.04
N SER A 348 -12.02 -0.60 -7.74
CA SER A 348 -13.02 -0.57 -6.68
C SER A 348 -13.28 0.89 -6.33
N GLU A 349 -14.55 1.23 -6.15
CA GLU A 349 -14.96 2.52 -5.60
C GLU A 349 -14.39 2.67 -4.18
N ILE A 350 -14.08 3.90 -3.78
CA ILE A 350 -13.90 4.22 -2.35
C ILE A 350 -15.28 4.04 -1.70
N PRO A 351 -15.50 3.01 -0.85
CA PRO A 351 -16.77 2.61 -0.34
C PRO A 351 -17.34 3.79 0.42
N ALA A 352 -18.62 4.06 0.18
CA ALA A 352 -19.40 4.90 1.07
C ALA A 352 -19.75 4.18 2.40
N ILE A 353 -19.21 2.98 2.65
CA ILE A 353 -19.64 2.10 3.73
C ILE A 353 -18.71 2.25 4.93
N ARG A 354 -19.25 3.02 5.88
CA ARG A 354 -18.79 3.39 7.20
C ARG A 354 -18.00 2.32 7.95
N VAL A 355 -16.85 2.73 8.47
CA VAL A 355 -16.17 2.07 9.59
C VAL A 355 -16.73 2.63 10.91
N ASP A 356 -17.18 1.78 11.83
CA ASP A 356 -17.80 2.19 13.11
C ASP A 356 -16.80 2.92 14.04
N GLY A 357 -16.77 4.26 13.96
CA GLY A 357 -16.10 5.15 14.90
C GLY A 357 -17.10 5.94 15.76
N ARG A 358 -16.90 5.95 17.09
CA ARG A 358 -17.55 6.92 17.99
C ARG A 358 -16.67 8.17 18.04
N LEU A 359 -17.25 9.33 17.80
CA LEU A 359 -16.58 10.60 18.00
C LEU A 359 -16.76 11.01 19.45
N PHE A 360 -15.65 11.20 20.15
CA PHE A 360 -15.65 11.78 21.48
C PHE A 360 -15.60 13.29 21.35
N PHE A 361 -16.62 13.95 21.90
CA PHE A 361 -16.61 15.39 22.10
C PHE A 361 -16.23 15.69 23.55
N GLU A 362 -15.72 16.90 23.80
CA GLU A 362 -15.27 17.37 25.12
C GLU A 362 -16.27 17.11 26.26
N PRO A 363 -15.80 16.97 27.52
CA PRO A 363 -16.64 16.79 28.70
C PRO A 363 -17.68 17.91 28.83
N GLY A 364 -18.94 17.60 28.58
CA GLY A 364 -20.06 18.55 28.60
C GLY A 364 -20.91 18.56 27.32
N MET A 365 -20.39 18.00 26.22
CA MET A 365 -21.18 17.70 25.02
C MET A 365 -21.75 16.28 25.11
N SER A 366 -23.01 16.11 24.74
CA SER A 366 -23.66 14.81 24.73
C SER A 366 -22.91 13.85 23.82
N THR A 367 -22.48 12.71 24.35
CA THR A 367 -22.02 11.58 23.55
C THR A 367 -23.14 11.17 22.60
N VAL A 368 -22.97 11.46 21.30
CA VAL A 368 -23.90 10.98 20.29
C VAL A 368 -23.49 9.55 19.97
N GLU A 369 -24.22 8.59 20.56
CA GLU A 369 -24.18 7.23 20.07
C GLU A 369 -24.86 7.22 18.70
N ILE A 370 -24.06 7.16 17.63
CA ILE A 370 -24.61 7.12 16.28
C ILE A 370 -25.07 5.69 16.02
N ILE A 371 -26.37 5.47 16.19
CA ILE A 371 -27.04 4.21 15.86
C ILE A 371 -27.06 4.06 14.33
N PRO A 372 -26.67 2.90 13.76
CA PRO A 372 -26.70 2.69 12.32
C PRO A 372 -28.14 2.79 11.80
N GLN A 373 -28.40 3.78 10.94
CA GLN A 373 -29.58 3.78 10.09
C GLN A 373 -29.17 3.28 8.71
N THR A 374 -29.44 2.00 8.45
CA THR A 374 -29.52 1.49 7.09
C THR A 374 -30.77 2.08 6.44
N MET A 375 -30.63 2.99 5.48
CA MET A 375 -31.41 3.10 4.23
C MET A 375 -30.95 4.35 3.47
N SER A 376 -30.68 4.20 2.17
CA SER A 376 -30.49 5.32 1.25
C SER A 376 -31.71 6.26 1.27
N GLU A 377 -31.50 7.52 1.63
CA GLU A 377 -32.35 8.60 1.14
C GLU A 377 -31.62 9.35 0.03
N VAL A 378 -32.30 9.49 -1.10
CA VAL A 378 -31.88 10.31 -2.24
C VAL A 378 -32.01 11.77 -1.82
N LEU A 379 -30.90 12.49 -1.66
CA LEU A 379 -30.93 13.93 -1.45
C LEU A 379 -31.46 14.65 -2.71
N PRO A 380 -32.32 15.69 -2.57
CA PRO A 380 -32.84 16.44 -3.70
C PRO A 380 -31.85 17.53 -4.17
N TYR A 381 -31.45 17.42 -5.43
CA TYR A 381 -31.30 18.46 -6.48
C TYR A 381 -30.51 19.79 -6.23
N GLN A 382 -29.35 19.84 -6.89
CA GLN A 382 -28.63 20.93 -7.61
C GLN A 382 -28.23 22.28 -6.98
N ASP A 383 -28.81 22.79 -5.88
CA ASP A 383 -28.48 24.17 -5.42
C ASP A 383 -27.51 24.25 -4.21
N THR A 384 -27.07 23.13 -3.62
CA THR A 384 -26.21 23.12 -2.42
C THR A 384 -24.70 22.99 -2.71
N LEU A 385 -24.30 22.55 -3.91
CA LEU A 385 -22.88 22.33 -4.25
C LEU A 385 -22.09 23.62 -4.50
N SER A 386 -22.72 24.70 -4.97
CA SER A 386 -22.05 26.00 -5.05
C SER A 386 -21.85 26.64 -3.67
N GLN A 387 -22.66 26.29 -2.68
CA GLN A 387 -22.46 26.70 -1.28
C GLN A 387 -21.37 25.87 -0.58
N TRP A 388 -21.14 24.62 -1.01
CA TRP A 388 -20.04 23.77 -0.52
C TRP A 388 -18.66 24.40 -0.70
N PHE A 389 -18.40 25.04 -1.85
CA PHE A 389 -17.09 25.66 -2.13
C PHE A 389 -16.92 27.08 -1.54
N GLU A 390 -17.99 27.71 -1.05
CA GLU A 390 -17.96 29.06 -0.48
C GLU A 390 -17.99 29.09 1.06
N THR A 391 -18.03 27.92 1.72
CA THR A 391 -18.09 27.86 3.20
C THR A 391 -16.69 27.94 3.81
N PRO A 392 -16.39 28.94 4.67
CA PRO A 392 -15.12 29.02 5.35
C PRO A 392 -15.10 28.05 6.53
N GLY A 393 -14.20 27.07 6.48
CA GLY A 393 -13.84 26.23 7.63
C GLY A 393 -14.18 24.75 7.45
N VAL A 394 -13.61 24.10 6.44
CA VAL A 394 -13.30 22.67 6.57
C VAL A 394 -12.27 22.57 7.68
N LEU A 395 -12.67 22.11 8.87
CA LEU A 395 -11.70 21.68 9.86
C LEU A 395 -10.96 20.47 9.28
N SER A 396 -9.66 20.40 9.54
CA SER A 396 -8.76 19.32 9.12
C SER A 396 -9.15 17.99 9.80
N GLY A 397 -10.27 17.40 9.39
CA GLY A 397 -10.82 16.22 10.06
C GLY A 397 -12.09 15.63 9.44
N GLY A 398 -12.43 15.96 8.19
CA GLY A 398 -13.58 15.34 7.51
C GLY A 398 -14.96 15.64 8.12
N PHE A 399 -15.04 16.59 9.06
CA PHE A 399 -16.31 17.10 9.57
C PHE A 399 -16.68 18.39 8.88
N LEU A 400 -17.85 18.41 8.24
CA LEU A 400 -18.56 19.65 7.98
C LEU A 400 -19.25 20.04 9.29
N VAL A 401 -18.79 21.14 9.90
CA VAL A 401 -19.67 21.88 10.80
C VAL A 401 -20.62 22.65 9.89
N GLU A 402 -21.79 22.08 9.62
CA GLU A 402 -22.87 22.88 9.09
C GLU A 402 -23.25 23.93 10.16
N SER A 403 -23.64 25.12 9.69
CA SER A 403 -24.02 26.25 10.54
C SER A 403 -24.96 25.85 11.69
N GLN A 404 -24.88 26.58 12.81
CA GLN A 404 -25.48 26.36 14.14
C GLN A 404 -26.91 25.77 14.24
N ASP A 405 -27.67 25.64 13.16
CA ASP A 405 -29.08 25.25 13.16
C ASP A 405 -29.38 23.85 12.59
N SER A 406 -28.38 23.09 12.12
CA SER A 406 -28.58 21.77 11.48
C SER A 406 -27.38 20.85 11.71
N ILE A 407 -27.39 20.04 12.77
CA ILE A 407 -26.32 19.07 13.05
C ILE A 407 -26.68 17.74 12.38
N VAL A 408 -26.34 17.60 11.11
CA VAL A 408 -26.12 16.29 10.50
C VAL A 408 -24.64 16.23 10.13
N ALA A 409 -23.80 15.92 11.12
CA ALA A 409 -22.41 15.56 10.86
C ALA A 409 -22.41 14.21 10.13
N GLU A 410 -22.46 14.25 8.80
CA GLU A 410 -22.24 13.06 8.00
C GLU A 410 -20.75 12.68 8.11
N ASN A 411 -20.48 11.55 8.74
CA ASN A 411 -19.14 10.97 8.81
C ASN A 411 -18.74 10.51 7.40
N ILE A 412 -17.99 11.32 6.68
CA ILE A 412 -17.39 10.91 5.41
C ILE A 412 -16.10 10.16 5.75
N ASP A 413 -16.02 8.90 5.29
CA ASP A 413 -14.76 8.15 5.34
C ASP A 413 -13.73 8.89 4.47
N LEU A 414 -12.70 9.42 5.14
CA LEU A 414 -11.67 10.24 4.52
C LEU A 414 -10.42 9.39 4.37
N ILE A 415 -10.00 9.19 3.12
CA ILE A 415 -8.71 8.60 2.84
C ILE A 415 -7.67 9.72 2.87
N ASP A 416 -6.76 9.63 3.82
CA ASP A 416 -5.66 10.58 4.02
C ASP A 416 -4.28 9.95 3.83
N ARG A 417 -4.21 8.64 3.64
CA ARG A 417 -2.97 7.89 3.52
C ARG A 417 -3.15 6.69 2.62
N LEU A 418 -2.11 6.43 1.84
CA LEU A 418 -2.04 5.32 0.91
C LEU A 418 -0.78 4.51 1.17
N TRP A 419 -0.90 3.19 1.08
CA TRP A 419 0.22 2.26 1.12
C TRP A 419 0.31 1.47 -0.17
N PHE A 420 1.49 1.46 -0.79
CA PHE A 420 1.70 0.85 -2.11
C PHE A 420 3.13 0.35 -2.30
N ILE A 421 3.39 -0.41 -3.36
CA ILE A 421 4.74 -0.84 -3.73
C ILE A 421 5.34 0.19 -4.69
N PRO A 422 6.40 0.93 -4.32
CA PRO A 422 7.01 1.91 -5.22
C PRO A 422 7.53 1.24 -6.48
N ARG A 423 7.34 1.85 -7.66
CA ARG A 423 7.70 1.17 -8.91
C ARG A 423 9.20 1.14 -9.11
N THR A 424 9.88 2.25 -8.85
CA THR A 424 11.32 2.38 -9.02
C THR A 424 11.91 2.78 -7.68
N VAL A 425 12.96 2.08 -7.27
CA VAL A 425 13.67 2.37 -6.02
C VAL A 425 15.17 2.32 -6.26
N ASN A 426 15.91 3.22 -5.63
CA ASN A 426 17.36 3.18 -5.61
C ASN A 426 17.84 2.67 -4.26
N ILE A 427 18.56 1.54 -4.28
CA ILE A 427 19.13 0.97 -3.07
C ILE A 427 20.62 0.78 -3.34
N ASN A 428 21.44 1.47 -2.55
CA ASN A 428 22.91 1.39 -2.63
C ASN A 428 23.45 1.66 -4.06
N GLY A 429 22.85 2.62 -4.76
CA GLY A 429 23.23 2.99 -6.14
C GLY A 429 22.75 2.00 -7.20
N GLN A 430 21.93 1.00 -6.83
CA GLN A 430 21.30 0.08 -7.76
C GLN A 430 19.82 0.42 -7.90
N GLU A 431 19.41 0.63 -9.13
CA GLU A 431 18.01 0.85 -9.45
C GLU A 431 17.28 -0.49 -9.60
N TRP A 432 16.13 -0.59 -8.95
CA TRP A 432 15.25 -1.75 -8.98
C TRP A 432 13.86 -1.32 -9.42
N GLU A 433 13.25 -2.08 -10.32
CA GLU A 433 11.83 -2.00 -10.64
C GLU A 433 11.08 -3.02 -9.76
N LEU A 434 10.23 -2.53 -8.86
CA LEU A 434 9.31 -3.36 -8.11
C LEU A 434 7.95 -3.38 -8.82
N ILE A 435 7.49 -4.58 -9.13
CA ILE A 435 6.23 -4.80 -9.83
C ILE A 435 5.23 -5.39 -8.83
N PRO A 436 4.19 -4.64 -8.43
CA PRO A 436 3.15 -5.15 -7.54
C PRO A 436 2.43 -6.31 -8.24
N ALA A 437 2.29 -7.43 -7.53
CA ALA A 437 1.65 -8.63 -8.05
C ALA A 437 0.27 -8.82 -7.41
N PHE A 438 0.17 -8.68 -6.09
CA PHE A 438 -1.06 -8.91 -5.34
C PHE A 438 -1.01 -8.25 -3.97
N VAL A 439 -2.17 -7.91 -3.40
CA VAL A 439 -2.31 -7.46 -2.01
C VAL A 439 -3.48 -8.19 -1.37
N GLN A 440 -3.28 -8.65 -0.13
CA GLN A 440 -4.28 -9.35 0.66
C GLN A 440 -4.41 -8.69 2.03
N VAL A 441 -5.63 -8.35 2.43
CA VAL A 441 -5.95 -7.85 3.77
C VAL A 441 -6.80 -8.90 4.48
N GLU A 442 -6.33 -9.41 5.61
CA GLU A 442 -7.04 -10.40 6.41
C GLU A 442 -6.94 -10.11 7.90
N GLN A 443 -7.91 -10.56 8.68
CA GLN A 443 -7.79 -10.63 10.14
C GLN A 443 -6.72 -11.67 10.49
N LEU A 444 -5.85 -11.35 11.45
CA LEU A 444 -4.81 -12.26 11.93
C LEU A 444 -5.40 -13.52 12.57
#